data_AF-A0A661G1D3-F1
#
_entry.id   AF-A0A661G1D3-F1
#
_cell.length_a   1.000
_cell.length_b   1.000
_cell.length_c   1.000
_cell.angle_alpha   90.00
_cell.angle_beta   90.00
_cell.angle_gamma   90.00
#
_symmetry.space_group_name_H-M   'P 1'
#
loop_
_entity.id
_entity.type
_entity.pdbx_description
1 polymer ?
#
loop_
_entity_poly.entity_id
_entity_poly.type
_entity_poly.pdbx_seq_one_letter_code
_entity_poly.pdbx_strand_id
1 'polypeptide(L)'
;MDISLFQTVTAIFLLGVSLTLVLAIRRYMAYLSERRMLRMLECVGLDPNIAWKDDTKAVMKEVRQRCRSCATESVCEKWLAGEEAGENTFCPNAKVFAALKSSIGTAA
;
A
#
# COMPACT_ATOMS: atom_id res chain seq x y z
N MET A 1 19.39 -26.46 35.80
CA MET A 1 19.14 -25.64 34.60
C MET A 1 19.64 -24.25 34.93
N ASP A 2 20.77 -23.84 34.33
CA ASP A 2 21.46 -22.63 34.75
C ASP A 2 20.64 -21.38 34.42
N ILE A 3 20.59 -20.44 35.37
CA ILE A 3 19.84 -19.18 35.22
C ILE A 3 20.27 -18.44 33.94
N SER A 4 21.56 -18.52 33.57
CA SER A 4 22.12 -17.96 32.34
C SER A 4 21.59 -18.62 31.07
N LEU A 5 21.41 -19.94 31.06
CA LEU A 5 20.86 -20.68 29.93
C LEU A 5 19.38 -20.34 29.73
N PHE A 6 18.61 -20.27 30.83
CA PHE A 6 17.20 -19.85 30.78
C PHE A 6 17.03 -18.43 30.25
N GLN A 7 17.86 -17.47 30.72
CA GLN A 7 17.87 -16.09 30.23
C GLN A 7 18.20 -16.01 28.74
N THR A 8 19.20 -16.78 28.28
CA THR A 8 19.62 -16.79 26.87
C THR A 8 18.51 -17.33 25.96
N VAL A 9 17.89 -18.45 26.33
CA VAL A 9 16.77 -19.04 25.56
C VAL A 9 15.59 -18.06 25.50
N THR A 10 15.26 -17.43 26.63
CA THR A 10 14.18 -16.44 26.69
C THR A 10 14.46 -15.24 25.79
N ALA A 11 15.69 -14.72 25.79
CA ALA A 11 16.08 -13.62 24.92
C ALA A 11 15.98 -13.97 23.43
N ILE A 12 16.46 -15.15 23.02
CA ILE A 12 16.36 -15.62 21.64
C ILE A 12 14.90 -15.76 21.22
N PHE A 13 14.06 -16.32 22.10
CA PHE A 13 12.63 -16.47 21.84
C PHE A 13 11.95 -15.11 21.62
N LEU A 14 12.19 -14.14 22.52
CA LEU A 14 11.61 -12.80 22.40
C LEU A 14 12.06 -12.08 21.13
N LEU A 15 13.33 -12.23 20.72
CA LEU A 15 13.83 -11.68 19.44
C LEU A 15 13.14 -12.34 18.24
N GLY A 16 12.96 -13.66 18.27
CA GLY A 16 12.27 -14.40 17.22
C GLY A 16 10.80 -13.97 17.07
N VAL A 17 10.08 -13.85 18.20
CA VAL A 17 8.70 -13.36 18.23
C VAL A 17 8.61 -11.92 17.72
N SER A 18 9.50 -11.03 18.17
CA SER A 18 9.52 -9.63 17.74
C SER A 18 9.76 -9.50 16.24
N LEU A 19 10.74 -10.24 15.69
CA LEU A 19 11.02 -10.25 14.26
C LEU A 19 9.80 -10.76 13.46
N THR A 20 9.17 -11.83 13.93
CA THR A 20 7.97 -12.41 13.30
C THR A 20 6.83 -11.41 13.27
N LEU A 21 6.56 -10.73 14.39
CA LEU A 21 5.54 -9.68 14.48
C LEU A 21 5.84 -8.52 13.53
N VAL A 22 7.08 -8.03 13.50
CA VAL A 22 7.47 -6.95 12.58
C VAL A 22 7.25 -7.35 11.12
N LEU A 23 7.65 -8.56 10.73
CA LEU A 23 7.42 -9.05 9.36
C LEU A 23 5.94 -9.21 9.05
N ALA A 24 5.14 -9.74 9.99
CA ALA A 24 3.70 -9.90 9.84
C ALA A 24 3.01 -8.54 9.66
N ILE A 25 3.33 -7.55 10.50
CA ILE A 25 2.79 -6.19 10.40
C ILE A 25 3.17 -5.56 9.06
N ARG A 26 4.44 -5.68 8.63
CA ARG A 26 4.87 -5.12 7.34
C ARG A 26 4.15 -5.74 6.16
N ARG A 27 3.89 -7.06 6.19
CA ARG A 27 3.10 -7.74 5.15
C ARG A 27 1.64 -7.30 5.17
N TYR A 28 1.05 -7.18 6.36
CA TYR A 28 -0.32 -6.71 6.53
C TYR A 28 -0.51 -5.30 5.98
N MET A 29 0.36 -4.35 6.36
CA MET A 29 0.33 -2.98 5.85
C MET A 29 0.55 -2.92 4.33
N ALA A 30 1.44 -3.75 3.78
CA ALA A 30 1.64 -3.85 2.34
C ALA A 30 0.35 -4.28 1.62
N TYR A 31 -0.32 -5.32 2.12
CA TYR A 31 -1.58 -5.82 1.58
C TYR A 31 -2.69 -4.77 1.62
N LEU A 32 -2.87 -4.08 2.76
CA LEU A 32 -3.89 -3.03 2.89
C LEU A 32 -3.62 -1.86 1.94
N SER A 33 -2.37 -1.39 1.86
CA SER A 33 -2.00 -0.28 0.97
C SER A 33 -2.23 -0.60 -0.51
N GLU A 34 -1.99 -1.85 -0.90
CA GLU A 34 -2.23 -2.33 -2.25
C GLU A 34 -3.73 -2.40 -2.55
N ARG A 35 -4.51 -3.05 -1.67
CA ARG A 35 -5.96 -3.15 -1.82
C ARG A 35 -6.65 -1.78 -1.92
N ARG A 36 -6.24 -0.83 -1.08
CA ARG A 36 -6.74 0.56 -1.16
C ARG A 36 -6.39 1.20 -2.49
N MET A 37 -5.13 1.12 -2.90
CA MET A 37 -4.69 1.76 -4.12
C MET A 37 -5.39 1.20 -5.36
N LEU A 38 -5.63 -0.11 -5.42
CA LEU A 38 -6.42 -0.72 -6.50
C LEU A 38 -7.86 -0.18 -6.55
N ARG A 39 -8.52 -0.07 -5.40
CA ARG A 39 -9.85 0.58 -5.32
C ARG A 39 -9.81 2.04 -5.77
N MET A 40 -8.75 2.77 -5.43
CA MET A 40 -8.59 4.16 -5.89
C MET A 40 -8.43 4.24 -7.41
N LEU A 41 -7.74 3.28 -8.06
CA LEU A 41 -7.67 3.19 -9.52
C LEU A 41 -9.06 2.99 -10.13
N GLU A 42 -9.83 2.03 -9.61
CA GLU A 42 -11.20 1.77 -10.05
C GLU A 42 -12.06 3.02 -9.95
N CYS A 43 -12.03 3.72 -8.79
CA CYS A 43 -12.82 4.93 -8.57
C CYS A 43 -12.48 6.07 -9.54
N VAL A 44 -11.23 6.17 -10.02
CA VAL A 44 -10.86 7.18 -11.02
C VAL A 44 -11.07 6.70 -12.47
N GLY A 45 -11.62 5.50 -12.65
CA GLY A 45 -11.94 4.90 -13.95
C GLY A 45 -10.75 4.22 -14.64
N LEU A 46 -9.75 3.78 -13.87
CA LEU A 46 -8.64 2.97 -14.36
C LEU A 46 -8.89 1.49 -14.03
N ASP A 47 -8.56 0.61 -14.98
CA ASP A 47 -8.55 -0.83 -14.73
C ASP A 47 -7.42 -1.15 -13.71
N PRO A 48 -7.72 -1.75 -12.54
CA PRO A 48 -6.70 -2.09 -11.55
C PRO A 48 -5.64 -3.06 -12.08
N ASN A 49 -5.90 -3.83 -13.15
CA ASN A 49 -4.91 -4.72 -13.74
C ASN A 49 -3.68 -3.99 -14.31
N ILE A 50 -3.78 -2.67 -14.57
CA ILE A 50 -2.61 -1.86 -14.93
C ILE A 50 -1.52 -1.89 -13.84
N ALA A 51 -1.85 -2.22 -12.59
CA ALA A 51 -0.87 -2.32 -11.51
C ALA A 51 0.24 -3.36 -11.77
N TRP A 52 -0.01 -4.30 -12.70
CA TRP A 52 0.89 -5.42 -13.01
C TRP A 52 1.27 -5.55 -14.49
N LYS A 53 0.78 -4.70 -15.39
CA LYS A 53 1.21 -4.70 -16.79
C LYS A 53 2.67 -4.26 -16.90
N ASP A 54 3.43 -4.88 -17.80
CA ASP A 54 4.89 -4.66 -17.88
C ASP A 54 5.28 -3.22 -18.19
N ASP A 55 4.47 -2.50 -18.98
CA ASP A 55 4.63 -1.09 -19.34
C ASP A 55 4.51 -0.13 -18.15
N THR A 56 3.71 -0.49 -17.15
CA THR A 56 3.32 0.36 -16.02
C THR A 56 3.83 -0.17 -14.69
N LYS A 57 4.37 -1.40 -14.65
CA LYS A 57 4.87 -2.10 -13.47
C LYS A 57 5.87 -1.28 -12.64
N ALA A 58 6.80 -0.58 -13.31
CA ALA A 58 7.80 0.25 -12.63
C ALA A 58 7.15 1.47 -11.96
N VAL A 59 6.26 2.16 -12.67
CA VAL A 59 5.48 3.29 -12.14
C VAL A 59 4.60 2.83 -10.98
N MET A 60 3.93 1.69 -11.14
CA MET A 60 3.02 1.14 -10.14
C MET A 60 3.73 0.61 -8.91
N LYS A 61 5.00 0.18 -9.02
CA LYS A 61 5.87 -0.11 -7.86
C LYS A 61 6.09 1.14 -7.01
N GLU A 62 6.38 2.26 -7.64
CA GLU A 62 6.59 3.54 -6.96
C GLU A 62 5.28 4.06 -6.33
N VAL A 63 4.16 3.96 -7.05
CA VAL A 63 2.81 4.27 -6.52
C VAL A 63 2.50 3.43 -5.27
N ARG A 64 2.77 2.11 -5.30
CA ARG A 64 2.61 1.20 -4.14
C ARG A 64 3.43 1.67 -2.96
N GLN A 65 4.69 2.04 -3.20
CA GLN A 65 5.58 2.52 -2.15
C GLN A 65 5.04 3.80 -1.50
N ARG A 66 4.64 4.80 -2.30
CA ARG A 66 4.05 6.04 -1.80
C ARG A 66 2.75 5.82 -1.05
N CYS A 67 1.89 4.93 -1.55
CA CYS A 67 0.64 4.57 -0.86
C CYS A 67 0.91 3.97 0.53
N ARG A 68 1.90 3.07 0.63
CA ARG A 68 2.26 2.41 1.89
C ARG A 68 2.83 3.35 2.94
N SER A 69 3.55 4.39 2.51
CA SER A 69 4.10 5.41 3.42
C SER A 69 3.18 6.62 3.62
N CYS A 70 1.97 6.58 3.06
CA CYS A 70 1.06 7.72 3.08
C CYS A 70 0.44 7.90 4.47
N ALA A 71 0.46 9.13 5.01
CA ALA A 71 -0.14 9.45 6.30
C ALA A 71 -1.66 9.75 6.21
N THR A 72 -2.22 9.90 5.01
CA THR A 72 -3.64 10.27 4.80
C THR A 72 -4.53 9.06 4.47
N GLU A 73 -4.14 7.87 4.94
CA GLU A 73 -4.87 6.61 4.79
C GLU A 73 -6.36 6.72 5.15
N SER A 74 -6.67 7.35 6.28
CA SER A 74 -8.04 7.51 6.74
C SER A 74 -8.89 8.35 5.78
N VAL A 75 -8.30 9.37 5.16
CA VAL A 75 -8.97 10.22 4.16
C VAL A 75 -9.25 9.41 2.90
N CYS A 76 -8.30 8.58 2.47
CA CYS A 76 -8.53 7.67 1.34
C CYS A 76 -9.72 6.73 1.59
N GLU A 77 -9.80 6.11 2.77
CA GLU A 77 -10.89 5.17 3.09
C GLU A 77 -12.25 5.88 3.14
N LYS A 78 -12.33 7.07 3.74
CA LYS A 78 -13.57 7.87 3.75
C LYS A 78 -13.99 8.29 2.34
N TRP A 79 -13.04 8.73 1.52
CA TRP A 79 -13.30 9.07 0.12
C TRP A 79 -13.78 7.85 -0.68
N LEU A 80 -13.14 6.69 -0.50
CA LEU A 80 -13.57 5.43 -1.13
C LEU A 80 -14.95 4.95 -0.63
N ALA A 81 -15.34 5.28 0.60
CA ALA A 81 -16.66 5.00 1.15
C ALA A 81 -17.73 6.01 0.67
N GLY A 82 -17.34 7.07 -0.03
CA GLY A 82 -18.24 8.16 -0.44
C GLY A 82 -18.60 9.13 0.69
N GLU A 83 -17.91 9.06 1.83
CA GLU A 83 -18.12 9.96 2.97
C GLU A 83 -17.48 11.34 2.75
N GLU A 84 -16.51 11.43 1.84
CA GLU A 84 -15.85 12.68 1.43
C GLU A 84 -16.13 12.93 -0.06
N ALA A 85 -16.69 14.09 -0.39
CA ALA A 85 -17.02 14.46 -1.76
C ALA A 85 -15.84 15.12 -2.48
N GLY A 86 -15.81 15.02 -3.81
CA GLY A 86 -14.83 15.69 -4.66
C GLY A 86 -13.75 14.76 -5.23
N GLU A 87 -12.76 15.38 -5.88
CA GLU A 87 -11.64 14.66 -6.50
C GLU A 87 -10.60 14.21 -5.47
N ASN A 88 -9.77 13.23 -5.84
CA ASN A 88 -8.73 12.66 -4.98
C ASN A 88 -7.48 13.55 -4.82
N THR A 89 -7.60 14.88 -4.85
CA THR A 89 -6.48 15.84 -4.85
C THR A 89 -5.59 15.74 -3.60
N PHE A 90 -6.14 15.25 -2.49
CA PHE A 90 -5.40 14.95 -1.25
C PHE A 90 -4.40 13.78 -1.40
N CYS A 91 -4.58 12.93 -2.41
CA CYS A 91 -3.76 11.75 -2.61
C CYS A 91 -2.44 12.10 -3.31
N PRO A 92 -1.28 11.70 -2.76
CA PRO A 92 0.02 11.96 -3.40
C PRO A 92 0.19 11.24 -4.75
N ASN A 93 -0.63 10.22 -5.03
CA ASN A 93 -0.63 9.49 -6.30
C ASN A 93 -1.64 10.04 -7.32
N ALA A 94 -2.47 11.04 -6.97
CA ALA A 94 -3.54 11.53 -7.83
C ALA A 94 -3.04 11.96 -9.22
N LYS A 95 -1.93 12.71 -9.28
CA LYS A 95 -1.32 13.14 -10.55
C LYS A 95 -0.85 11.97 -11.41
N VAL A 96 -0.34 10.90 -10.79
CA VAL A 96 0.08 9.70 -11.54
C VAL A 96 -1.13 8.97 -12.11
N PHE A 97 -2.21 8.86 -11.33
CA PHE A 97 -3.45 8.26 -11.83
C PHE A 97 -4.03 9.06 -13.01
N ALA A 98 -4.05 10.40 -12.91
CA ALA A 98 -4.49 11.25 -14.01
C ALA A 98 -3.62 11.04 -15.27
N ALA A 99 -2.30 11.01 -15.11
CA ALA A 99 -1.38 10.77 -16.23
C ALA A 99 -1.59 9.39 -16.88
N LEU A 100 -1.77 8.33 -16.08
CA LEU A 100 -2.07 6.98 -16.58
C LEU A 100 -3.39 6.94 -17.36
N LYS A 101 -4.42 7.65 -16.87
CA LYS A 101 -5.71 7.75 -17.54
C LYS A 101 -5.59 8.45 -18.89
N SER A 102 -4.82 9.54 -18.95
CA SER A 102 -4.54 10.23 -20.20
C SER A 102 -3.75 9.34 -21.18
N SER A 103 -2.70 8.64 -20.74
CA SER A 103 -1.89 7.80 -21.64
C SER A 103 -2.64 6.63 -22.25
N ILE A 104 -3.63 6.07 -21.52
CA ILE A 104 -4.46 4.97 -22.02
C ILE A 104 -5.53 5.50 -22.99
N GLY A 105 -6.08 6.69 -22.74
CA GLY A 105 -7.06 7.32 -23.61
C GLY A 105 -6.52 7.78 -24.97
N THR A 106 -5.22 8.04 -25.09
CA THR A 106 -4.58 8.40 -26.38
C THR A 106 -4.18 7.19 -27.23
N ALA A 107 -4.25 5.97 -26.68
CA ALA A 107 -3.84 4.73 -27.35
C ALA A 107 -5.03 3.92 -27.91
N ALA A 108 -6.24 4.46 -27.84
CA ALA A 108 -7.48 3.89 -28.40
C ALA A 108 -7.97 4.75 -29.56
#